data_AF-A0A096B3M3-F1
#
_entry.id   AF-A0A096B3M3-F1
#
_cell.length_a   1.000
_cell.length_b   1.000
_cell.length_c   1.000
_cell.angle_alpha   90.00
_cell.angle_beta   90.00
_cell.angle_gamma   90.00
#
_symmetry.space_group_name_H-M   'P 1'
#
loop_
_entity.id
_entity.type
_entity.pdbx_description
1 polymer ?
#
loop_
_entity_poly.entity_id
_entity_poly.type
_entity_poly.pdbx_seq_one_letter_code
_entity_poly.pdbx_strand_id
1 'polypeptide(L)'
;MNGIQAITAQIIADAQTEADRILAQARARAKECLSAYQEQAYIQSTALLERSERESALREERLSHAAILAARNLRLSTEQEMRERAFAAALKQLSELPDGEYVGLLAGLAAEASSTGREEVILSQKDRARYGKQVVTQANERLG
;
A
#
# COMPACT_ATOMS: atom_id res chain seq x y z
N MET A 1 55.30 45.21 -68.32
CA MET A 1 54.72 43.94 -67.83
C MET A 1 54.58 43.87 -66.30
N ASN A 2 55.27 44.69 -65.50
CA ASN A 2 55.30 44.55 -64.03
C ASN A 2 54.03 45.04 -63.29
N GLY A 3 53.25 45.96 -63.86
CA GLY A 3 52.07 46.54 -63.18
C GLY A 3 50.88 45.59 -63.05
N ILE A 4 50.63 44.76 -64.07
CA ILE A 4 49.53 43.78 -64.04
C ILE A 4 49.80 42.69 -62.99
N GLN A 5 51.04 42.20 -62.91
CA GLN A 5 51.44 41.22 -61.91
C GLN A 5 51.27 41.74 -60.47
N ALA A 6 51.59 43.01 -60.22
CA ALA A 6 51.39 43.64 -58.92
C ALA A 6 49.90 43.76 -58.55
N ILE A 7 49.03 44.13 -59.50
CA ILE A 7 47.58 44.21 -59.28
C ILE A 7 47.00 42.82 -59.02
N THR A 8 47.40 41.80 -59.78
CA THR A 8 46.96 40.42 -59.55
C THR A 8 47.40 39.90 -58.17
N ALA A 9 48.64 40.18 -57.76
CA ALA A 9 49.14 39.80 -56.44
C ALA A 9 48.35 40.48 -55.31
N GLN A 10 48.03 41.77 -55.46
CA GLN A 10 47.21 42.50 -54.49
C GLN A 10 45.79 41.92 -54.38
N ILE A 11 45.14 41.63 -55.51
CA ILE A 11 43.80 41.01 -55.52
C ILE A 11 43.80 39.67 -54.81
N ILE A 12 44.83 38.84 -55.02
CA ILE A 12 44.95 37.54 -54.34
C ILE A 12 45.15 37.74 -52.83
N ALA A 13 45.99 38.69 -52.41
CA ALA A 13 46.23 38.99 -51.00
C ALA A 13 44.97 39.51 -50.30
N ASP A 14 44.22 40.40 -50.96
CA ASP A 14 42.96 40.95 -50.43
C ASP A 14 41.90 39.84 -50.33
N ALA A 15 41.81 38.95 -51.33
CA ALA A 15 40.90 37.81 -51.31
C ALA A 15 41.23 36.80 -50.21
N GLN A 16 42.53 36.54 -49.96
CA GLN A 16 42.98 35.68 -48.86
C GLN A 16 42.62 36.30 -47.50
N THR A 17 42.85 37.60 -47.33
CA THR A 17 42.52 38.32 -46.10
C THR A 17 41.02 38.25 -45.80
N GLU A 18 40.16 38.44 -46.80
CA GLU A 18 38.72 38.36 -46.59
C GLU A 18 38.26 36.92 -46.32
N ALA A 19 38.84 35.92 -46.99
CA ALA A 19 38.56 34.51 -46.71
C ALA A 19 38.93 34.13 -45.26
N ASP A 20 40.11 34.55 -44.79
CA ASP A 20 40.56 34.31 -43.42
C ASP A 20 39.64 35.00 -42.40
N ARG A 21 39.20 36.23 -42.70
CA ARG A 21 38.24 36.96 -41.87
C ARG A 21 36.90 36.24 -41.78
N ILE A 22 36.35 35.76 -42.91
CA ILE A 22 35.11 34.98 -42.94
C ILE A 22 35.25 33.68 -42.13
N LEU A 23 36.36 32.96 -42.30
CA LEU A 23 36.63 31.73 -41.56
C LEU A 23 36.76 31.98 -40.05
N ALA A 24 37.43 33.05 -39.65
CA ALA A 24 37.56 33.44 -38.25
C ALA A 24 36.19 33.76 -37.63
N GLN A 25 35.34 34.52 -38.34
CA GLN A 25 33.98 34.83 -37.89
C GLN A 25 33.10 33.58 -37.81
N ALA A 26 33.17 32.69 -38.80
CA ALA A 26 32.43 31.44 -38.79
C ALA A 26 32.83 30.54 -37.61
N ARG A 27 34.14 30.44 -37.33
CA ARG A 27 34.65 29.67 -36.18
C ARG A 27 34.21 30.28 -34.84
N ALA A 28 34.23 31.60 -34.71
CA ALA A 28 33.75 32.29 -33.51
C ALA A 28 32.27 32.00 -33.26
N ARG A 29 31.42 32.17 -34.28
CA ARG A 29 29.98 31.87 -34.20
C ARG A 29 29.69 30.40 -33.90
N ALA A 30 30.45 29.48 -34.50
CA ALA A 30 30.31 28.05 -34.24
C ALA A 30 30.63 27.73 -32.77
N LYS A 31 31.68 28.36 -32.21
CA LYS A 31 32.05 28.19 -30.79
C LYS A 31 30.98 28.77 -29.86
N GLU A 32 30.43 29.94 -30.17
CA GLU A 32 29.35 30.55 -29.39
C GLU A 32 28.08 29.68 -29.41
N CYS A 33 27.66 29.20 -30.58
CA CYS A 33 26.53 28.28 -30.69
C CYS A 33 26.75 27.00 -29.89
N LEU A 34 27.94 26.40 -30.01
CA LEU A 34 28.26 25.18 -29.27
C LEU A 34 28.20 25.41 -27.77
N SER A 35 28.79 26.51 -27.27
CA SER A 35 28.76 26.87 -25.86
C SER A 35 27.34 27.08 -25.35
N ALA A 36 26.49 27.78 -26.11
CA ALA A 36 25.10 28.04 -25.73
C ALA A 36 24.29 26.74 -25.64
N TYR A 37 24.45 25.82 -26.60
CA TYR A 37 23.77 24.53 -26.56
C TYR A 37 24.31 23.61 -25.46
N GLN A 38 25.61 23.66 -25.15
CA GLN A 38 26.19 22.92 -24.02
C GLN A 38 25.62 23.40 -22.68
N GLU A 39 25.50 24.71 -22.49
CA GLU A 39 24.90 25.29 -21.29
C GLU A 39 23.41 24.93 -21.17
N GLN A 40 22.66 25.04 -22.26
CA GLN A 40 21.25 24.62 -22.29
C GLN A 40 21.08 23.13 -21.96
N ALA A 41 21.90 22.26 -22.57
CA ALA A 41 21.86 20.83 -22.30
C ALA A 41 22.16 20.53 -20.83
N TYR A 42 23.16 21.21 -20.24
CA TYR A 42 23.51 21.06 -18.83
C TYR A 42 22.37 21.49 -17.89
N ILE A 43 21.73 22.64 -18.16
CA ILE A 43 20.60 23.12 -17.37
C ILE A 43 19.42 22.13 -17.45
N GLN A 44 19.10 21.66 -18.65
CA GLN A 44 18.01 20.71 -18.86
C GLN A 44 18.28 19.36 -18.21
N SER A 45 19.50 18.82 -18.34
CA SER A 45 19.87 17.55 -17.72
C SER A 45 19.82 17.64 -16.20
N THR A 46 20.30 18.75 -15.63
CA THR A 46 20.30 18.96 -14.17
C THR A 46 18.86 19.07 -13.65
N ALA A 47 18.01 19.85 -14.32
CA ALA A 47 16.60 19.97 -13.95
C ALA A 47 15.83 18.65 -14.06
N LEU A 48 16.13 17.85 -15.09
CA LEU A 48 15.55 16.51 -15.27
C LEU A 48 16.00 15.56 -14.15
N LEU A 49 17.29 15.58 -13.80
CA LEU A 49 17.84 14.75 -12.74
C LEU A 49 17.20 15.08 -11.39
N GLU A 50 17.19 16.36 -10.99
CA GLU A 50 16.57 16.79 -9.73
C GLU A 50 15.09 16.40 -9.65
N ARG A 51 14.37 16.56 -10.76
CA ARG A 51 12.96 16.17 -10.84
C ARG A 51 12.80 14.67 -10.68
N SER A 52 13.61 13.88 -11.38
CA SER A 52 13.57 12.42 -11.33
C SER A 52 13.90 11.89 -9.94
N GLU A 53 14.88 12.48 -9.25
CA GLU A 53 15.23 12.14 -7.87
C GLU A 53 14.06 12.40 -6.92
N ARG A 54 13.43 13.58 -7.00
CA ARG A 54 12.25 13.92 -6.17
C ARG A 54 11.08 12.98 -6.44
N GLU A 55 10.77 12.71 -7.71
CA GLU A 55 9.67 11.82 -8.10
C GLU A 55 9.94 10.37 -7.65
N SER A 56 11.19 9.91 -7.74
CA SER A 56 11.59 8.57 -7.31
C SER A 56 11.50 8.41 -5.79
N ALA A 57 11.98 9.38 -5.02
CA ALA A 57 11.88 9.38 -3.57
C ALA A 57 10.41 9.35 -3.10
N LEU A 58 9.55 10.19 -3.70
CA LEU A 58 8.12 10.19 -3.39
C LEU A 58 7.45 8.86 -3.79
N ARG A 59 7.89 8.25 -4.89
CA ARG A 59 7.37 6.95 -5.33
C ARG A 59 7.75 5.84 -4.37
N GLU A 60 8.99 5.83 -3.89
CA GLU A 60 9.49 4.89 -2.89
C GLU A 60 8.70 4.99 -1.59
N GLU A 61 8.54 6.21 -1.05
CA GLU A 61 7.76 6.46 0.16
C GLU A 61 6.34 5.90 0.03
N ARG A 62 5.64 6.23 -1.08
CA ARG A 62 4.29 5.72 -1.35
C ARG A 62 4.23 4.20 -1.42
N LEU A 63 5.21 3.55 -2.06
CA LEU A 63 5.27 2.09 -2.16
C LEU A 63 5.49 1.45 -0.79
N SER A 64 6.38 2.02 0.02
CA SER A 64 6.64 1.55 1.38
C SER A 64 5.38 1.63 2.25
N HIS A 65 4.70 2.77 2.26
CA HIS A 65 3.44 2.92 3.00
C HIS A 65 2.34 1.98 2.51
N ALA A 66 2.21 1.79 1.19
CA ALA A 66 1.26 0.85 0.63
C ALA A 66 1.55 -0.59 1.07
N ALA A 67 2.82 -1.01 1.10
CA ALA A 67 3.22 -2.33 1.56
C ALA A 67 2.92 -2.54 3.05
N ILE A 68 3.22 -1.55 3.90
CA ILE A 68 2.92 -1.59 5.34
C ILE A 68 1.41 -1.74 5.57
N LEU A 69 0.60 -0.95 4.85
CA LEU A 69 -0.85 -0.99 4.96
C LEU A 69 -1.41 -2.34 4.48
N ALA A 70 -0.92 -2.86 3.36
CA ALA A 70 -1.32 -4.15 2.83
C ALA A 70 -1.00 -5.29 3.82
N ALA A 71 0.20 -5.30 4.40
CA ALA A 71 0.59 -6.29 5.39
C ALA A 71 -0.27 -6.22 6.66
N ARG A 72 -0.57 -5.00 7.14
CA ARG A 72 -1.47 -4.80 8.28
C ARG A 72 -2.88 -5.30 7.99
N ASN A 73 -3.44 -4.95 6.83
CA ASN A 73 -4.78 -5.37 6.44
C ASN A 73 -4.86 -6.89 6.31
N LEU A 74 -3.86 -7.52 5.69
CA LEU A 74 -3.79 -8.97 5.59
C LEU A 74 -3.81 -9.61 6.98
N ARG A 75 -2.92 -9.18 7.89
CA ARG A 75 -2.87 -9.72 9.25
C ARG A 75 -4.21 -9.59 9.97
N LEU A 76 -4.80 -8.40 9.97
CA LEU A 76 -6.07 -8.15 10.67
C LEU A 76 -7.23 -8.94 10.06
N SER A 77 -7.28 -9.07 8.73
CA SER A 77 -8.30 -9.86 8.04
C SER A 77 -8.19 -11.35 8.40
N THR A 78 -6.97 -11.90 8.42
CA THR A 78 -6.73 -13.29 8.81
C THR A 78 -7.07 -13.54 10.28
N GLU A 79 -6.69 -12.63 11.19
CA GLU A 79 -7.06 -12.72 12.61
C GLU A 79 -8.57 -12.71 12.81
N GLN A 80 -9.28 -11.85 12.06
CA GLN A 80 -10.73 -11.80 12.10
C GLN A 80 -11.36 -13.10 11.58
N GLU A 81 -10.90 -13.60 10.44
CA GLU A 81 -11.40 -14.83 9.85
C GLU A 81 -11.18 -16.03 10.78
N MET A 82 -10.02 -16.14 11.42
CA MET A 82 -9.76 -17.23 12.36
C MET A 82 -10.66 -17.16 13.60
N ARG A 83 -10.94 -15.95 14.11
CA ARG A 83 -11.90 -15.76 15.20
C ARG A 83 -13.30 -16.19 14.79
N GLU A 84 -13.76 -15.78 13.61
CA GLU A 84 -15.07 -16.16 13.09
C GLU A 84 -15.20 -17.67 12.91
N ARG A 85 -14.15 -18.33 12.39
CA ARG A 85 -14.10 -19.79 12.29
C ARG A 85 -14.17 -20.47 13.66
N ALA A 86 -13.46 -19.93 14.67
CA ALA A 86 -13.50 -20.46 16.03
C ALA A 86 -14.91 -20.32 16.64
N PHE A 87 -15.56 -19.16 16.48
CA PHE A 87 -16.94 -18.96 16.96
C PHE A 87 -17.94 -19.85 16.23
N ALA A 88 -17.82 -20.00 14.91
CA ALA A 88 -18.68 -20.89 14.13
C ALA A 88 -18.50 -22.35 14.57
N ALA A 89 -17.26 -22.78 14.85
CA ALA A 89 -16.98 -24.12 15.35
C ALA A 89 -17.56 -24.33 16.76
N ALA A 90 -17.39 -23.36 17.67
CA ALA A 90 -17.96 -23.42 19.01
C ALA A 90 -19.49 -23.47 18.97
N LEU A 91 -20.13 -22.64 18.14
CA LEU A 91 -21.58 -22.66 17.94
C LEU A 91 -22.05 -24.02 17.40
N LYS A 92 -21.33 -24.59 16.43
CA LYS A 92 -21.64 -25.92 15.90
C LYS A 92 -21.56 -26.97 16.99
N GLN A 93 -20.46 -26.99 17.76
CA GLN A 93 -20.29 -27.93 18.88
C GLN A 93 -21.42 -27.81 19.91
N LEU A 94 -21.78 -26.58 20.31
CA LEU A 94 -22.88 -26.33 21.24
C LEU A 94 -24.24 -26.78 20.68
N SER A 95 -24.48 -26.56 19.39
CA SER A 95 -25.75 -26.92 18.73
C SER A 95 -25.91 -28.42 18.50
N GLU A 96 -24.80 -29.15 18.40
CA GLU A 96 -24.73 -30.59 18.16
C GLU A 96 -24.45 -31.38 19.45
N LEU A 97 -24.48 -30.74 20.63
CA LEU A 97 -24.29 -31.41 21.91
C LEU A 97 -25.30 -32.56 22.08
N PRO A 98 -24.85 -33.73 22.60
CA PRO A 98 -25.77 -34.79 22.99
C PRO A 98 -26.81 -34.29 24.01
N ASP A 99 -28.05 -34.78 23.90
CA ASP A 99 -29.17 -34.36 24.75
C ASP A 99 -28.82 -34.31 26.25
N GLY A 100 -28.12 -35.31 26.77
CA GLY A 100 -27.73 -35.37 28.18
C GLY A 100 -26.70 -34.30 28.59
N GLU A 101 -25.71 -34.03 27.73
CA GLU A 101 -24.72 -32.98 27.96
C GLU A 101 -25.34 -31.60 27.85
N TYR A 102 -26.25 -31.41 26.90
CA TYR A 102 -27.02 -30.18 26.73
C TYR A 102 -27.90 -29.87 27.95
N VAL A 103 -28.62 -30.87 28.47
CA VAL A 103 -29.39 -30.73 29.72
C VAL A 103 -28.47 -30.38 30.89
N GLY A 104 -27.34 -31.07 31.01
CA GLY A 104 -26.36 -30.82 32.07
C GLY A 104 -25.74 -29.42 32.01
N LEU A 105 -25.52 -28.87 30.81
CA LEU A 105 -25.08 -27.50 30.58
C LEU A 105 -26.14 -26.49 31.03
N LEU A 106 -27.38 -26.63 30.54
CA LEU A 106 -28.48 -25.73 30.90
C LEU A 106 -28.78 -25.74 32.41
N ALA A 107 -28.75 -26.92 33.03
CA ALA A 107 -28.94 -27.06 34.48
C ALA A 107 -27.82 -26.37 35.27
N GLY A 108 -26.57 -26.43 34.77
CA GLY A 108 -25.44 -25.72 35.36
C GLY A 108 -25.60 -24.20 35.30
N LEU A 109 -25.92 -23.68 34.12
CA LEU A 109 -26.17 -22.24 33.92
C LEU A 109 -27.33 -21.74 34.79
N ALA A 110 -28.41 -22.53 34.92
CA ALA A 110 -29.55 -22.17 35.75
C ALA A 110 -29.19 -22.16 37.26
N ALA A 111 -28.40 -23.12 37.72
CA ALA A 111 -27.94 -23.16 39.11
C ALA A 111 -26.96 -22.01 39.42
N GLU A 112 -26.04 -21.70 38.50
CA GLU A 112 -25.09 -20.59 38.66
C GLU A 112 -25.78 -19.22 38.69
N ALA A 113 -26.84 -19.06 37.89
CA ALA A 113 -27.63 -17.83 37.87
C ALA A 113 -28.62 -17.70 39.04
N SER A 114 -28.88 -18.79 39.77
CA SER A 114 -29.84 -18.82 40.88
C SER A 114 -29.28 -18.13 42.13
N SER A 115 -30.08 -17.27 42.75
CA SER A 115 -29.71 -16.57 43.99
C SER A 115 -30.57 -17.00 45.18
N THR A 116 -31.81 -17.44 44.94
CA THR A 116 -32.82 -17.73 45.96
C THR A 116 -33.45 -19.12 45.84
N GLY A 117 -33.25 -19.81 44.72
CA GLY A 117 -33.85 -21.12 44.42
C GLY A 117 -35.35 -21.07 44.09
N ARG A 118 -35.89 -19.87 43.81
CA ARG A 118 -37.30 -19.64 43.45
C ARG A 118 -37.46 -18.95 42.10
N GLU A 119 -36.37 -18.80 41.37
CA GLU A 119 -36.33 -18.20 40.05
C GLU A 119 -37.05 -19.08 39.02
N GLU A 120 -37.55 -18.44 37.97
CA GLU A 120 -38.16 -19.14 36.84
C GLU A 120 -37.16 -19.28 35.69
N VAL A 121 -37.04 -20.49 35.13
CA VAL A 121 -36.22 -20.77 33.95
C VAL A 121 -37.06 -20.59 32.69
N ILE A 122 -36.69 -19.61 31.86
CA ILE A 122 -37.34 -19.34 30.57
C ILE A 122 -36.54 -20.01 29.46
N LEU A 123 -37.19 -20.92 28.74
CA LEU A 123 -36.59 -21.67 27.61
C LEU A 123 -37.35 -21.40 26.32
N SER A 124 -36.69 -21.67 25.18
CA SER A 124 -37.36 -21.70 23.87
C SER A 124 -38.51 -22.71 23.88
N GLN A 125 -39.53 -22.52 23.03
CA GLN A 125 -40.68 -23.44 22.99
C GLN A 125 -40.24 -24.90 22.72
N LYS A 126 -39.24 -25.07 21.85
CA LYS A 126 -38.66 -26.38 21.51
C LYS A 126 -37.97 -27.03 22.71
N ASP A 127 -37.10 -26.29 23.39
CA ASP A 127 -36.29 -26.85 24.48
C ASP A 127 -37.11 -27.01 25.77
N ARG A 128 -38.09 -26.13 26.00
CA ARG A 128 -39.04 -26.27 27.09
C ARG A 128 -39.81 -27.59 27.00
N ALA A 129 -40.28 -27.94 25.81
CA ALA A 129 -41.04 -29.17 25.58
C ALA A 129 -40.18 -30.43 25.75
N ARG A 130 -38.91 -30.39 25.32
CA ARG A 130 -38.04 -31.57 25.28
C ARG A 130 -37.21 -31.77 26.56
N TYR A 131 -36.69 -30.70 27.14
CA TYR A 131 -35.68 -30.74 28.21
C TYR A 131 -36.09 -30.01 29.49
N GLY A 132 -37.12 -29.15 29.45
CA GLY A 132 -37.43 -28.22 30.53
C GLY A 132 -37.58 -28.86 31.91
N LYS A 133 -38.26 -30.01 32.01
CA LYS A 133 -38.41 -30.72 33.30
C LYS A 133 -37.07 -31.25 33.81
N GLN A 134 -36.26 -31.85 32.93
CA GLN A 134 -34.96 -32.43 33.30
C GLN A 134 -33.98 -31.35 33.76
N VAL A 135 -33.95 -30.22 33.04
CA VAL A 135 -33.09 -29.07 33.36
C VAL A 135 -33.40 -28.52 34.76
N VAL A 136 -34.68 -28.27 35.07
CA VAL A 136 -35.08 -27.72 36.37
C VAL A 136 -34.83 -28.71 37.51
N THR A 137 -35.15 -29.99 37.33
CA THR A 137 -34.88 -31.01 38.34
C THR A 137 -33.38 -31.08 38.65
N GLN A 138 -32.54 -31.18 37.62
CA GLN A 138 -31.09 -31.28 37.80
C GLN A 138 -30.47 -29.98 38.33
N ALA A 139 -31.01 -28.81 37.98
CA ALA A 139 -30.56 -27.53 38.55
C ALA A 139 -30.85 -27.45 40.05
N ASN A 140 -32.05 -27.86 40.49
CA ASN A 140 -32.41 -27.88 41.90
C ASN A 140 -31.58 -28.89 42.70
N GLU A 141 -31.28 -30.07 42.13
CA GLU A 141 -30.37 -31.04 42.75
C GLU A 141 -28.96 -30.47 42.99
N ARG A 142 -28.52 -29.51 42.17
CA ARG A 142 -27.22 -28.83 42.35
C ARG A 142 -27.26 -27.72 43.39
N LEU A 143 -28.43 -27.15 43.66
CA LEU A 143 -28.62 -26.08 44.64
C LEU A 143 -28.84 -26.62 46.07
N GLY A 144 -29.33 -27.86 46.19
CA GLY A 144 -29.60 -28.52 47.48
C GLY A 144 -31.08 -28.71 47.75
#